data_AF-A0A1G2KLN7-F1
#
_entry.id   AF-A0A1G2KLN7-F1
#
_cell.length_a   1.000
_cell.length_b   1.000
_cell.length_c   1.000
_cell.angle_alpha   90.00
_cell.angle_beta   90.00
_cell.angle_gamma   90.00
#
_symmetry.space_group_name_H-M   'P 1'
#
loop_
_entity.id
_entity.type
_entity.pdbx_description
1 polymer ?
#
loop_
_entity_poly.entity_id
_entity_poly.type
_entity_poly.pdbx_seq_one_letter_code
_entity_poly.pdbx_strand_id
1 'polypeptide(L)'
;MEQNLENTWDKKTPEWKIVEKVEAIPAHEVFNPAYYEGADYWNQQESIAEAEEPITLENAIGDMEIKYTPFDAKKALKSIRYFSPEERKLAPAEKRKIRQERLTAIKHNLEFQKQGTARLIRELRDMVQKNLEVSHEELFSRVKEFAPAYGFTENQLGCFNYAIALYRDRHESVGKYRALYLDDSDLFEACFGKKPKGTVSVVQGPMTLHFRCFHPYDFAAAYYFGKEGWSGEITENELNRTNLVGGNAKQGVKIDELLLAVTIENASKHITGFEIVPEEREAEIRDQEIELYVSEAMGDITIAADEKTVWQLKVVERDSLKMASRFQLVRPDAPESPIFDVRVIDAPEEIRKKLFIHKLFEDVQHPEAKKNLGNKGELLRIGEEHYGHLLLHPYGFLTLTPLGKGIKMRYQQEAAIPVVDEKASEATRIHEEQHQFNTLFVPLEMRQGYLELLQEVAKTAQKSPRDAVEKLIHGLVRFERRSVIGLDMDNSARDEILAYYKDGTSAKDIYSTLTQAPNYDYVKKRHDKISRIPQDIAKEARKKLSIVFYEVDAAPLAVDPNEVVPYLDRVFRDEYRQDLKRWVDSIPLLEQKGYNREEIISFLYQEPAWRWPAFSRRIKPKSANV
;
A
#
# COMPACT_ATOMS: atom_id res chain seq x y z
N MET A 1 17.04 18.81 0.27
CA MET A 1 17.11 17.51 0.98
C MET A 1 17.41 16.37 -0.02
N GLU A 2 18.25 16.62 -1.03
CA GLU A 2 18.62 15.66 -2.10
C GLU A 2 20.08 15.18 -2.01
N GLN A 3 20.90 15.70 -1.07
CA GLN A 3 22.36 15.53 -1.10
C GLN A 3 22.95 14.34 -0.31
N ASN A 4 22.15 13.48 0.34
CA ASN A 4 22.70 12.45 1.26
C ASN A 4 22.47 10.97 0.86
N LEU A 5 22.10 10.68 -0.39
CA LEU A 5 21.96 9.29 -0.86
C LEU A 5 22.89 8.91 -2.02
N GLU A 6 23.73 9.82 -2.52
CA GLU A 6 24.65 9.54 -3.64
C GLU A 6 25.90 8.71 -3.27
N ASN A 7 26.15 8.44 -1.98
CA ASN A 7 27.43 7.87 -1.52
C ASN A 7 27.41 6.40 -1.05
N THR A 8 26.38 5.60 -1.35
CA THR A 8 26.35 4.18 -0.89
C THR A 8 26.88 3.16 -1.90
N TRP A 9 27.25 3.56 -3.11
CA TRP A 9 27.77 2.63 -4.14
C TRP A 9 28.96 3.27 -4.87
N ASP A 10 30.18 2.92 -4.45
CA ASP A 10 31.43 3.40 -5.06
C ASP A 10 31.54 2.87 -6.51
N LYS A 11 31.50 3.78 -7.49
CA LYS A 11 31.41 3.48 -8.93
C LYS A 11 32.77 3.10 -9.54
N LYS A 12 33.41 2.04 -9.06
CA LYS A 12 34.49 1.39 -9.83
C LYS A 12 33.91 0.28 -10.68
N THR A 13 33.76 0.53 -11.98
CA THR A 13 33.42 -0.50 -12.96
C THR A 13 34.54 -1.55 -12.97
N PRO A 14 34.28 -2.82 -12.62
CA PRO A 14 35.29 -3.86 -12.74
C PRO A 14 35.61 -4.10 -14.23
N GLU A 15 36.89 -4.33 -14.54
CA GLU A 15 37.29 -4.85 -15.84
C GLU A 15 36.92 -6.33 -15.93
N TRP A 16 36.03 -6.67 -16.86
CA TRP A 16 35.51 -8.02 -17.04
C TRP A 16 36.52 -8.89 -17.79
N LYS A 17 36.90 -10.05 -17.23
CA LYS A 17 37.69 -11.07 -17.93
C LYS A 17 36.81 -12.26 -18.29
N ILE A 18 36.22 -12.23 -19.49
CA ILE A 18 35.59 -13.43 -20.08
C ILE A 18 36.70 -14.22 -20.76
N VAL A 19 36.98 -15.42 -20.25
CA VAL A 19 38.02 -16.32 -20.76
C VAL A 19 37.32 -17.36 -21.65
N GLU A 20 37.66 -17.34 -22.93
CA GLU A 20 37.30 -18.30 -24.00
C GLU A 20 35.95 -18.19 -24.74
N LYS A 21 36.02 -18.60 -26.00
CA LYS A 21 34.97 -18.56 -27.03
C LYS A 21 33.99 -19.69 -26.78
N VAL A 22 32.75 -19.35 -26.45
CA VAL A 22 31.67 -20.30 -26.16
C VAL A 22 30.76 -20.45 -27.38
N GLU A 23 30.56 -21.68 -27.88
CA GLU A 23 29.54 -21.98 -28.89
C GLU A 23 28.17 -22.13 -28.21
N ALA A 24 27.13 -21.50 -28.79
CA ALA A 24 25.79 -21.45 -28.20
C ALA A 24 24.80 -22.32 -28.98
N ILE A 25 23.95 -23.05 -28.26
CA ILE A 25 22.94 -23.95 -28.83
C ILE A 25 21.84 -23.16 -29.56
N PRO A 26 21.32 -23.64 -30.70
CA PRO A 26 20.13 -23.09 -31.33
C PRO A 26 18.89 -23.13 -30.40
N ALA A 27 18.20 -22.01 -30.26
CA ALA A 27 17.09 -21.82 -29.31
C ALA A 27 15.89 -22.77 -29.53
N HIS A 28 15.80 -23.43 -30.68
CA HIS A 28 14.74 -24.42 -30.93
C HIS A 28 15.06 -25.80 -30.36
N GLU A 29 16.34 -26.10 -30.09
CA GLU A 29 16.78 -27.33 -29.44
C GLU A 29 16.67 -27.22 -27.91
N VAL A 30 16.94 -26.04 -27.35
CA VAL A 30 16.77 -25.73 -25.92
C VAL A 30 15.32 -25.89 -25.44
N PHE A 31 14.32 -25.72 -26.32
CA PHE A 31 12.89 -25.73 -25.95
C PHE A 31 12.08 -26.80 -26.70
N ASN A 32 12.67 -27.94 -27.04
CA ASN A 32 11.93 -29.07 -27.60
C ASN A 32 11.03 -29.70 -26.53
N PRO A 33 9.68 -29.66 -26.65
CA PRO A 33 8.76 -30.23 -25.66
C PRO A 33 9.02 -31.71 -25.35
N ALA A 34 9.49 -32.47 -26.34
CA ALA A 34 9.80 -33.90 -26.20
C ALA A 34 10.99 -34.18 -25.25
N TYR A 35 11.85 -33.18 -24.98
CA TYR A 35 12.98 -33.29 -24.07
C TYR A 35 12.62 -32.99 -22.61
N TYR A 36 11.48 -32.32 -22.38
CA TYR A 36 11.00 -31.93 -21.03
C TYR A 36 9.99 -32.92 -20.43
N GLU A 37 9.67 -34.02 -21.12
CA GLU A 37 8.83 -35.09 -20.56
C GLU A 37 9.59 -35.98 -19.56
N GLY A 38 10.90 -35.79 -19.36
CA GLY A 38 11.74 -36.63 -18.47
C GLY A 38 12.66 -35.90 -17.49
N ALA A 39 12.57 -34.58 -17.35
CA ALA A 39 13.39 -33.81 -16.40
C ALA A 39 12.56 -33.26 -15.25
N ASP A 40 13.10 -33.33 -14.02
CA ASP A 40 12.62 -32.79 -12.72
C ASP A 40 12.25 -31.28 -12.72
N TYR A 41 12.19 -30.64 -13.88
CA TYR A 41 11.73 -29.27 -14.05
C TYR A 41 10.22 -29.12 -13.84
N TRP A 42 9.43 -30.18 -14.09
CA TRP A 42 8.03 -30.25 -13.63
C TRP A 42 7.94 -30.40 -12.12
N ASN A 43 8.87 -31.12 -11.47
CA ASN A 43 8.88 -31.32 -10.02
C ASN A 43 9.13 -30.04 -9.19
N GLN A 44 9.65 -28.94 -9.78
CA GLN A 44 9.73 -27.62 -9.11
C GLN A 44 8.50 -26.73 -9.36
N GLN A 45 7.77 -26.96 -10.46
CA GLN A 45 6.41 -26.41 -10.59
C GLN A 45 5.43 -27.22 -9.73
N GLU A 46 5.66 -28.52 -9.56
CA GLU A 46 4.99 -29.35 -8.57
C GLU A 46 5.42 -28.96 -7.16
N SER A 47 6.68 -28.70 -6.80
CA SER A 47 6.99 -28.28 -5.42
C SER A 47 6.38 -26.93 -5.02
N ILE A 48 6.11 -26.04 -5.99
CA ILE A 48 5.33 -24.79 -5.80
C ILE A 48 3.82 -25.07 -5.87
N ALA A 49 3.39 -26.09 -6.62
CA ALA A 49 2.02 -26.63 -6.63
C ALA A 49 1.81 -27.81 -5.63
N GLU A 50 2.73 -28.03 -4.69
CA GLU A 50 2.66 -29.05 -3.64
C GLU A 50 2.77 -28.34 -2.28
N ALA A 51 3.45 -27.19 -2.22
CA ALA A 51 3.37 -26.25 -1.10
C ALA A 51 2.07 -25.43 -1.10
N GLU A 52 1.42 -25.29 -2.26
CA GLU A 52 0.02 -24.94 -2.42
C GLU A 52 -0.60 -26.16 -3.14
N GLU A 53 -1.25 -27.10 -2.45
CA GLU A 53 -2.07 -28.09 -3.16
C GLU A 53 -2.95 -27.28 -4.12
N PRO A 54 -2.81 -27.38 -5.46
CA PRO A 54 -3.77 -26.78 -6.35
C PRO A 54 -5.06 -27.38 -5.87
N ILE A 55 -5.96 -26.55 -5.36
CA ILE A 55 -7.34 -26.93 -5.21
C ILE A 55 -7.67 -27.46 -6.60
N THR A 56 -7.72 -28.79 -6.71
CA THR A 56 -7.83 -29.41 -8.02
C THR A 56 -9.12 -28.84 -8.57
N LEU A 57 -9.08 -28.36 -9.81
CA LEU A 57 -10.22 -27.70 -10.43
C LEU A 57 -11.52 -28.51 -10.26
N GLU A 58 -11.36 -29.84 -10.18
CA GLU A 58 -12.37 -30.83 -9.82
C GLU A 58 -13.05 -30.58 -8.46
N ASN A 59 -12.30 -30.24 -7.41
CA ASN A 59 -12.86 -29.92 -6.09
C ASN A 59 -13.53 -28.54 -6.04
N ALA A 60 -13.00 -27.55 -6.78
CA ALA A 60 -13.54 -26.19 -6.73
C ALA A 60 -14.85 -26.04 -7.50
N ILE A 61 -15.01 -26.70 -8.64
CA ILE A 61 -16.18 -26.49 -9.51
C ILE A 61 -17.28 -27.51 -9.22
N GLY A 62 -16.95 -28.63 -8.54
CA GLY A 62 -17.83 -29.79 -8.42
C GLY A 62 -18.18 -30.38 -9.79
N ASP A 63 -19.24 -31.19 -9.84
CA ASP A 63 -19.76 -31.81 -11.08
C ASP A 63 -20.48 -30.81 -12.01
N MET A 64 -19.98 -29.58 -12.13
CA MET A 64 -20.65 -28.56 -12.92
C MET A 64 -20.49 -28.81 -14.42
N GLU A 65 -21.55 -29.33 -15.04
CA GLU A 65 -21.62 -29.51 -16.48
C GLU A 65 -21.69 -28.14 -17.20
N ILE A 66 -20.66 -27.80 -17.98
CA ILE A 66 -20.66 -26.61 -18.83
C ILE A 66 -21.50 -26.86 -20.09
N LYS A 67 -22.66 -26.21 -20.17
CA LYS A 67 -23.62 -26.33 -21.29
C LYS A 67 -23.39 -25.34 -22.43
N TYR A 68 -22.23 -24.67 -22.47
CA TYR A 68 -21.88 -23.69 -23.49
C TYR A 68 -20.45 -23.92 -24.02
N THR A 69 -20.09 -23.32 -25.16
CA THR A 69 -18.73 -23.45 -25.70
C THR A 69 -17.83 -22.36 -25.11
N PRO A 70 -16.90 -22.69 -24.20
CA PRO A 70 -16.03 -21.69 -23.60
C PRO A 70 -15.03 -21.13 -24.63
N PHE A 71 -14.65 -19.87 -24.46
CA PHE A 71 -13.59 -19.24 -25.24
C PHE A 71 -12.25 -19.34 -24.49
N ASP A 72 -11.43 -20.31 -24.92
CA ASP A 72 -10.04 -20.41 -24.49
C ASP A 72 -9.12 -19.70 -25.49
N ALA A 73 -8.61 -18.53 -25.11
CA ALA A 73 -7.71 -17.74 -25.94
C ALA A 73 -6.41 -18.47 -26.31
N LYS A 74 -5.86 -19.31 -25.41
CA LYS A 74 -4.62 -20.07 -25.69
C LYS A 74 -4.91 -21.16 -26.72
N LYS A 75 -6.00 -21.91 -26.55
CA LYS A 75 -6.43 -22.94 -27.51
C LYS A 75 -6.77 -22.33 -28.87
N ALA A 76 -7.47 -21.19 -28.87
CA ALA A 76 -7.81 -20.47 -30.10
C ALA A 76 -6.56 -19.91 -30.81
N LEU A 77 -5.58 -19.37 -30.08
CA LEU A 77 -4.32 -18.91 -30.68
C LEU A 77 -3.53 -20.07 -31.31
N LYS A 78 -3.49 -21.24 -30.64
CA LYS A 78 -2.89 -22.45 -31.22
C LYS A 78 -3.62 -22.87 -32.51
N SER A 79 -4.95 -22.78 -32.53
CA SER A 79 -5.77 -23.21 -33.68
C SER A 79 -5.56 -22.37 -34.95
N ILE A 80 -5.10 -21.11 -34.84
CA ILE A 80 -4.80 -20.23 -36.00
C ILE A 80 -3.85 -20.90 -37.01
N ARG A 81 -2.92 -21.73 -36.52
CA ARG A 81 -1.91 -22.38 -37.36
C ARG A 81 -2.47 -23.56 -38.15
N TYR A 82 -3.62 -24.11 -37.76
CA TYR A 82 -4.24 -25.28 -38.37
C TYR A 82 -5.18 -24.83 -39.49
N PHE A 83 -4.86 -25.22 -40.71
CA PHE A 83 -5.70 -25.03 -41.88
C PHE A 83 -6.50 -26.31 -42.17
N SER A 84 -7.77 -26.15 -42.56
CA SER A 84 -8.57 -27.24 -43.12
C SER A 84 -7.89 -27.82 -44.37
N PRO A 85 -8.22 -29.06 -44.80
CA PRO A 85 -7.68 -29.63 -46.03
C PRO A 85 -7.84 -28.73 -47.27
N GLU A 86 -8.92 -27.97 -47.35
CA GLU A 86 -9.23 -27.00 -48.40
C GLU A 86 -8.38 -25.75 -48.25
N GLU A 87 -8.29 -25.19 -47.03
CA GLU A 87 -7.46 -24.02 -46.75
C GLU A 87 -5.97 -24.31 -46.95
N ARG A 88 -5.53 -25.56 -46.79
CA ARG A 88 -4.15 -26.00 -47.08
C ARG A 88 -3.83 -25.88 -48.57
N LYS A 89 -4.81 -25.90 -49.46
CA LYS A 89 -4.62 -25.73 -50.91
C LYS A 89 -4.53 -24.26 -51.33
N LEU A 90 -4.93 -23.33 -50.46
CA LEU A 90 -4.91 -21.90 -50.76
C LEU A 90 -3.49 -21.33 -50.91
N ALA A 91 -3.39 -20.21 -51.64
CA ALA A 91 -2.15 -19.50 -51.82
C ALA A 91 -1.64 -18.93 -50.47
N PRO A 92 -0.31 -18.71 -50.30
CA PRO A 92 0.23 -18.15 -49.06
C PRO A 92 -0.39 -16.81 -48.62
N ALA A 93 -0.76 -15.95 -49.57
CA ALA A 93 -1.40 -14.66 -49.29
C ALA A 93 -2.80 -14.84 -48.69
N GLU A 94 -3.60 -15.77 -49.21
CA GLU A 94 -4.94 -16.09 -48.71
C GLU A 94 -4.86 -16.73 -47.32
N LYS A 95 -3.92 -17.66 -47.12
CA LYS A 95 -3.61 -18.24 -45.80
C LYS A 95 -3.25 -17.16 -44.77
N ARG A 96 -2.45 -16.16 -45.17
CA ARG A 96 -2.11 -15.02 -44.31
C ARG A 96 -3.34 -14.18 -43.97
N LYS A 97 -4.22 -13.92 -44.95
CA LYS A 97 -5.49 -13.22 -44.75
C LYS A 97 -6.39 -13.96 -43.75
N ILE A 98 -6.59 -15.27 -43.93
CA ILE A 98 -7.37 -16.11 -43.00
C ILE A 98 -6.79 -16.07 -41.58
N ARG A 99 -5.46 -16.18 -41.43
CA ARG A 99 -4.83 -16.06 -40.11
C ARG A 99 -5.07 -14.70 -39.47
N GLN A 100 -5.01 -13.64 -40.25
CA GLN A 100 -5.24 -12.28 -39.75
C GLN A 100 -6.70 -12.09 -39.30
N GLU A 101 -7.65 -12.62 -40.06
CA GLU A 101 -9.08 -12.61 -39.73
C GLU A 101 -9.35 -13.40 -38.45
N ARG A 102 -8.83 -14.63 -38.35
CA ARG A 102 -8.92 -15.47 -37.13
C ARG A 102 -8.30 -14.79 -35.92
N LEU A 103 -7.10 -14.20 -36.07
CA LEU A 103 -6.45 -13.45 -34.99
C LEU A 103 -7.28 -12.24 -34.56
N THR A 104 -7.95 -11.57 -35.50
CA THR A 104 -8.83 -10.44 -35.21
C THR A 104 -10.06 -10.88 -34.42
N ALA A 105 -10.69 -12.00 -34.80
CA ALA A 105 -11.79 -12.60 -34.07
C ALA A 105 -11.39 -13.03 -32.65
N ILE A 106 -10.22 -13.66 -32.50
CA ILE A 106 -9.68 -14.08 -31.19
C ILE A 106 -9.43 -12.88 -30.28
N LYS A 107 -8.87 -11.79 -30.81
CA LYS A 107 -8.67 -10.55 -30.04
C LYS A 107 -9.99 -9.96 -29.57
N HIS A 108 -11.00 -9.93 -30.44
CA HIS A 108 -12.34 -9.45 -30.11
C HIS A 108 -12.99 -10.29 -29.01
N ASN A 109 -12.93 -11.62 -29.11
CA ASN A 109 -13.50 -12.50 -28.10
C ASN A 109 -12.76 -12.41 -26.75
N LEU A 110 -11.43 -12.25 -26.77
CA LEU A 110 -10.65 -12.03 -25.55
C LEU A 110 -11.00 -10.70 -24.88
N GLU A 111 -11.15 -9.63 -25.66
CA GLU A 111 -11.59 -8.33 -25.17
C GLU A 111 -12.98 -8.43 -24.54
N PHE A 112 -13.93 -9.08 -25.23
CA PHE A 112 -15.28 -9.28 -24.73
C PHE A 112 -15.33 -10.11 -23.44
N GLN A 113 -14.56 -11.20 -23.37
CA GLN A 113 -14.43 -12.01 -22.16
C GLN A 113 -13.89 -11.18 -20.98
N LYS A 114 -12.87 -10.35 -21.19
CA LYS A 114 -12.30 -9.46 -20.16
C LYS A 114 -13.27 -8.41 -19.65
N GLN A 115 -14.08 -7.84 -20.54
CA GLN A 115 -15.19 -6.95 -20.16
C GLN A 115 -16.18 -7.69 -19.25
N GLY A 116 -16.53 -8.92 -19.61
CA GLY A 116 -17.37 -9.80 -18.79
C GLY A 116 -16.81 -10.04 -17.40
N THR A 117 -15.54 -10.45 -17.31
CA THR A 117 -14.85 -10.71 -16.04
C THR A 117 -14.89 -9.50 -15.11
N ALA A 118 -14.53 -8.33 -15.62
CA ALA A 118 -14.43 -7.16 -14.78
C ALA A 118 -15.81 -6.52 -14.47
N ARG A 119 -16.81 -6.68 -15.34
CA ARG A 119 -18.20 -6.38 -14.98
C ARG A 119 -18.68 -7.28 -13.85
N LEU A 120 -18.44 -8.59 -13.95
CA LEU A 120 -18.83 -9.54 -12.92
C LEU A 120 -18.18 -9.23 -11.56
N ILE A 121 -16.86 -8.97 -11.52
CA ILE A 121 -16.16 -8.62 -10.27
C ILE A 121 -16.80 -7.42 -9.57
N ARG A 122 -17.18 -6.39 -10.33
CA ARG A 122 -17.90 -5.23 -9.80
C ARG A 122 -19.29 -5.61 -9.29
N GLU A 123 -20.05 -6.42 -10.02
CA GLU A 123 -21.36 -6.85 -9.56
C GLU A 123 -21.27 -7.71 -8.29
N LEU A 124 -20.28 -8.59 -8.17
CA LEU A 124 -20.00 -9.34 -6.95
C LEU A 124 -19.66 -8.41 -5.77
N ARG A 125 -18.83 -7.38 -6.00
CA ARG A 125 -18.52 -6.37 -4.98
C ARG A 125 -19.78 -5.65 -4.52
N ASP A 126 -20.61 -5.21 -5.46
CA ASP A 126 -21.83 -4.47 -5.16
C ASP A 126 -22.85 -5.38 -4.42
N MET A 127 -22.87 -6.69 -4.69
CA MET A 127 -23.68 -7.67 -3.95
C MET A 127 -23.24 -7.77 -2.50
N VAL A 128 -21.94 -7.99 -2.23
CA VAL A 128 -21.42 -8.12 -0.85
C VAL A 128 -21.51 -6.82 -0.05
N GLN A 129 -21.47 -5.66 -0.72
CA GLN A 129 -21.66 -4.36 -0.06
C GLN A 129 -23.12 -4.10 0.32
N LYS A 130 -24.08 -4.57 -0.48
CA LYS A 130 -25.52 -4.38 -0.22
C LYS A 130 -26.08 -5.41 0.75
N ASN A 131 -25.54 -6.62 0.74
CA ASN A 131 -25.95 -7.71 1.62
C ASN A 131 -24.70 -8.42 2.15
N LEU A 132 -24.36 -8.17 3.42
CA LEU A 132 -23.22 -8.80 4.09
C LEU A 132 -23.41 -10.31 4.23
N GLU A 133 -24.66 -10.79 4.29
CA GLU A 133 -25.02 -12.19 4.48
C GLU A 133 -25.23 -12.93 3.13
N VAL A 134 -24.70 -12.38 2.03
CA VAL A 134 -24.82 -13.03 0.71
C VAL A 134 -24.07 -14.36 0.71
N SER A 135 -24.77 -15.43 0.35
CA SER A 135 -24.21 -16.77 0.37
C SER A 135 -23.20 -17.01 -0.75
N HIS A 136 -22.32 -17.99 -0.55
CA HIS A 136 -21.41 -18.48 -1.60
C HIS A 136 -22.19 -18.90 -2.85
N GLU A 137 -23.30 -19.60 -2.66
CA GLU A 137 -24.16 -20.10 -3.73
C GLU A 137 -24.80 -18.97 -4.53
N GLU A 138 -25.23 -17.88 -3.89
CA GLU A 138 -25.78 -16.71 -4.57
C GLU A 138 -24.72 -15.97 -5.39
N LEU A 139 -23.53 -15.73 -4.80
CA LEU A 139 -22.40 -15.12 -5.51
C LEU A 139 -21.99 -15.97 -6.71
N PHE A 140 -21.84 -17.28 -6.52
CA PHE A 140 -21.41 -18.16 -7.60
C PHE A 140 -22.50 -18.40 -8.65
N SER A 141 -23.78 -18.36 -8.26
CA SER A 141 -24.88 -18.37 -9.23
C SER A 141 -24.78 -17.17 -10.17
N ARG A 142 -24.39 -15.99 -9.67
CA ARG A 142 -24.16 -14.83 -10.52
C ARG A 142 -23.01 -15.03 -11.50
N VAL A 143 -21.94 -15.72 -11.09
CA VAL A 143 -20.84 -16.13 -11.98
C VAL A 143 -21.37 -17.04 -13.10
N LYS A 144 -22.19 -18.04 -12.75
CA LYS A 144 -22.77 -18.99 -13.72
C LYS A 144 -23.69 -18.32 -14.73
N GLU A 145 -24.42 -17.28 -14.34
CA GLU A 145 -25.26 -16.49 -15.26
C GLU A 145 -24.41 -15.72 -16.29
N PHE A 146 -23.25 -15.21 -15.89
CA PHE A 146 -22.33 -14.48 -16.77
C PHE A 146 -21.56 -15.39 -17.72
N ALA A 147 -21.25 -16.60 -17.26
CA ALA A 147 -20.29 -17.46 -17.91
C ALA A 147 -20.62 -17.83 -19.38
N PRO A 148 -21.88 -18.17 -19.75
CA PRO A 148 -22.24 -18.44 -21.14
C PRO A 148 -22.12 -17.21 -22.03
N ALA A 149 -22.54 -16.04 -21.52
CA ALA A 149 -22.54 -14.81 -22.29
C ALA A 149 -21.12 -14.39 -22.67
N TYR A 150 -20.16 -14.55 -21.76
CA TYR A 150 -18.77 -14.12 -21.95
C TYR A 150 -17.80 -15.27 -22.28
N GLY A 151 -18.33 -16.49 -22.41
CA GLY A 151 -17.57 -17.69 -22.76
C GLY A 151 -16.48 -18.03 -21.75
N PHE A 152 -16.75 -17.98 -20.45
CA PHE A 152 -15.74 -18.32 -19.43
C PHE A 152 -15.32 -19.79 -19.52
N THR A 153 -14.03 -20.03 -19.39
CA THR A 153 -13.45 -21.38 -19.30
C THR A 153 -13.68 -22.00 -17.92
N GLU A 154 -13.56 -23.33 -17.80
CA GLU A 154 -13.55 -24.03 -16.50
C GLU A 154 -12.53 -23.41 -15.55
N ASN A 155 -11.31 -23.17 -16.02
CA ASN A 155 -10.27 -22.53 -15.22
C ASN A 155 -10.70 -21.16 -14.66
N GLN A 156 -11.39 -20.33 -15.45
CA GLN A 156 -11.89 -19.05 -14.96
C GLN A 156 -13.02 -19.21 -13.93
N LEU A 157 -13.92 -20.17 -14.12
CA LEU A 157 -14.95 -20.50 -13.14
C LEU A 157 -14.35 -20.98 -11.82
N GLY A 158 -13.31 -21.82 -11.88
CA GLY A 158 -12.56 -22.27 -10.71
C GLY A 158 -11.92 -21.11 -9.96
N CYS A 159 -11.29 -20.15 -10.67
CA CYS A 159 -10.75 -18.94 -10.05
C CYS A 159 -11.83 -18.10 -9.36
N PHE A 160 -13.01 -17.92 -9.97
CA PHE A 160 -14.12 -17.21 -9.35
C PHE A 160 -14.63 -17.94 -8.09
N ASN A 161 -14.80 -19.25 -8.16
CA ASN A 161 -15.25 -20.03 -7.02
C ASN A 161 -14.26 -19.93 -5.85
N TYR A 162 -12.97 -20.04 -6.14
CA TYR A 162 -11.90 -19.87 -5.15
C TYR A 162 -11.91 -18.47 -4.53
N ALA A 163 -12.02 -17.42 -5.35
CA ALA A 163 -12.10 -16.04 -4.86
C ALA A 163 -13.32 -15.81 -3.93
N ILE A 164 -14.48 -16.42 -4.26
CA ILE A 164 -15.70 -16.35 -3.45
C ILE A 164 -15.51 -17.12 -2.13
N ALA A 165 -14.86 -18.29 -2.16
CA ALA A 165 -14.52 -19.04 -0.95
C ALA A 165 -13.62 -18.21 -0.02
N LEU A 166 -12.55 -17.61 -0.56
CA LEU A 166 -11.67 -16.72 0.21
C LEU A 166 -12.41 -15.52 0.81
N TYR A 167 -13.34 -14.93 0.04
CA TYR A 167 -14.21 -13.87 0.56
C TYR A 167 -15.02 -14.37 1.77
N ARG A 168 -15.65 -15.54 1.65
CA ARG A 168 -16.46 -16.14 2.71
C ARG A 168 -15.64 -16.41 3.96
N ASP A 169 -14.47 -17.03 3.82
CA ASP A 169 -13.59 -17.34 4.95
C ASP A 169 -13.19 -16.06 5.71
N ARG A 170 -12.88 -14.99 4.98
CA ARG A 170 -12.58 -13.67 5.56
C ARG A 170 -13.80 -13.02 6.21
N HIS A 171 -14.96 -13.08 5.56
CA HIS A 171 -16.21 -12.55 6.09
C HIS A 171 -16.58 -13.23 7.42
N GLU A 172 -16.54 -14.56 7.45
CA GLU A 172 -16.80 -15.36 8.66
C GLU A 172 -15.77 -15.04 9.77
N SER A 173 -14.49 -14.92 9.41
CA SER A 173 -13.43 -14.55 10.37
C SER A 173 -13.63 -13.17 10.96
N VAL A 174 -13.96 -12.18 10.14
CA VAL A 174 -14.26 -10.81 10.57
C VAL A 174 -15.46 -10.79 11.52
N GLY A 175 -16.54 -11.49 11.20
CA GLY A 175 -17.71 -11.63 12.08
C GLY A 175 -17.38 -12.33 13.41
N LYS A 176 -16.65 -13.46 13.35
CA LYS A 176 -16.17 -14.22 14.53
C LYS A 176 -15.38 -13.33 15.47
N TYR A 177 -14.35 -12.64 14.95
CA TYR A 177 -13.46 -11.83 15.79
C TYR A 177 -14.12 -10.54 16.28
N ARG A 178 -15.04 -9.95 15.51
CA ARG A 178 -15.85 -8.84 16.01
C ARG A 178 -16.75 -9.25 17.18
N ALA A 179 -17.36 -10.43 17.11
CA ALA A 179 -18.20 -10.95 18.18
C ALA A 179 -17.38 -11.36 19.43
N LEU A 180 -16.14 -11.83 19.25
CA LEU A 180 -15.25 -12.24 20.33
C LEU A 180 -14.70 -11.05 21.13
N TYR A 181 -14.41 -9.94 20.46
CA TYR A 181 -13.85 -8.73 21.06
C TYR A 181 -14.85 -7.57 20.98
N LEU A 182 -15.65 -7.44 22.05
CA LEU A 182 -16.65 -6.37 22.17
C LEU A 182 -16.00 -4.99 22.32
N ASP A 183 -14.81 -4.93 22.93
CA ASP A 183 -14.02 -3.70 23.07
C ASP A 183 -13.02 -3.56 21.90
N ASP A 184 -13.00 -2.37 21.31
CA ASP A 184 -12.18 -2.05 20.14
C ASP A 184 -10.68 -2.00 20.48
N SER A 185 -10.32 -1.62 21.71
CA SER A 185 -8.94 -1.61 22.18
C SER A 185 -8.41 -3.01 22.40
N ASP A 186 -9.22 -3.91 22.95
CA ASP A 186 -8.87 -5.33 23.11
C ASP A 186 -8.69 -6.01 21.75
N LEU A 187 -9.57 -5.72 20.77
CA LEU A 187 -9.42 -6.23 19.40
C LEU A 187 -8.15 -5.69 18.73
N PHE A 188 -7.84 -4.40 18.94
CA PHE A 188 -6.59 -3.81 18.45
C PHE A 188 -5.36 -4.49 19.06
N GLU A 189 -5.35 -4.71 20.38
CA GLU A 189 -4.27 -5.44 21.05
C GLU A 189 -4.13 -6.86 20.54
N ALA A 190 -5.24 -7.57 20.32
CA ALA A 190 -5.22 -8.92 19.79
C ALA A 190 -4.59 -8.97 18.39
N CYS A 191 -4.91 -8.01 17.52
CA CYS A 191 -4.36 -7.91 16.17
C CYS A 191 -2.89 -7.47 16.11
N PHE A 192 -2.47 -6.54 16.96
CA PHE A 192 -1.17 -5.87 16.85
C PHE A 192 -0.22 -6.09 18.03
N GLY A 193 -0.64 -6.87 19.03
CA GLY A 193 0.15 -7.24 20.20
C GLY A 193 0.44 -6.12 21.19
N LYS A 194 -0.25 -4.97 21.08
CA LYS A 194 -0.09 -3.81 21.97
C LYS A 194 -1.43 -3.14 22.23
N LYS A 195 -1.71 -2.79 23.48
CA LYS A 195 -2.81 -1.88 23.81
C LYS A 195 -2.63 -0.54 23.09
N PRO A 196 -3.69 0.03 22.50
CA PRO A 196 -3.60 1.36 21.93
C PRO A 196 -3.36 2.39 23.05
N LYS A 197 -2.59 3.43 22.74
CA LYS A 197 -2.30 4.55 23.64
C LYS A 197 -3.46 5.55 23.69
N GLY A 198 -4.23 5.67 22.61
CA GLY A 198 -5.42 6.50 22.55
C GLY A 198 -6.64 5.69 22.12
N THR A 199 -7.71 6.41 21.77
CA THR A 199 -8.93 5.79 21.28
C THR A 199 -8.67 5.11 19.94
N VAL A 200 -9.22 3.91 19.79
CA VAL A 200 -9.37 3.20 18.52
C VAL A 200 -10.85 2.85 18.36
N SER A 201 -11.37 2.98 17.15
CA SER A 201 -12.67 2.41 16.81
C SER A 201 -12.58 1.42 15.65
N VAL A 202 -13.41 0.39 15.68
CA VAL A 202 -13.43 -0.67 14.66
C VAL A 202 -14.75 -0.66 13.91
N VAL A 203 -14.67 -0.41 12.61
CA VAL A 203 -15.81 -0.53 11.68
C VAL A 203 -15.71 -1.88 10.97
N GLN A 204 -16.75 -2.70 11.11
CA GLN A 204 -16.86 -3.97 10.39
C GLN A 204 -17.34 -3.72 8.95
N GLY A 205 -16.53 -4.09 7.97
CA GLY A 205 -16.89 -4.14 6.55
C GLY A 205 -17.27 -5.56 6.10
N PRO A 206 -17.55 -5.76 4.79
CA PRO A 206 -17.96 -7.06 4.25
C PRO A 206 -16.94 -8.18 4.41
N MET A 207 -15.65 -7.86 4.44
CA MET A 207 -14.58 -8.85 4.62
C MET A 207 -13.37 -8.22 5.33
N THR A 208 -13.60 -7.13 6.06
CA THR A 208 -12.56 -6.30 6.64
C THR A 208 -12.94 -5.82 8.03
N LEU A 209 -11.98 -5.79 8.95
CA LEU A 209 -12.02 -4.96 10.16
C LEU A 209 -11.22 -3.69 9.89
N HIS A 210 -11.90 -2.55 9.91
CA HIS A 210 -11.30 -1.25 9.66
C HIS A 210 -11.04 -0.51 10.99
N PHE A 211 -9.78 -0.38 11.37
CA PHE A 211 -9.36 0.27 12.61
C PHE A 211 -9.09 1.76 12.38
N ARG A 212 -9.91 2.63 12.97
CA ARG A 212 -9.69 4.07 13.03
C ARG A 212 -8.79 4.40 14.23
N CYS A 213 -7.55 4.78 13.97
CA CYS A 213 -6.57 5.11 15.00
C CYS A 213 -6.53 6.63 15.21
N PHE A 214 -7.03 7.10 16.35
CA PHE A 214 -7.12 8.53 16.65
C PHE A 214 -5.81 9.11 17.21
N HIS A 215 -4.93 8.24 17.68
CA HIS A 215 -3.60 8.60 18.16
C HIS A 215 -2.52 8.17 17.15
N PRO A 216 -1.62 9.08 16.71
CA PRO A 216 -0.62 8.78 15.68
C PRO A 216 0.29 7.58 15.97
N TYR A 217 0.60 7.30 17.24
CA TYR A 217 1.43 6.14 17.60
C TYR A 217 0.70 4.81 17.41
N ASP A 218 -0.63 4.78 17.56
CA ASP A 218 -1.39 3.53 17.41
C ASP A 218 -1.47 3.17 15.94
N PHE A 219 -1.72 4.18 15.08
CA PHE A 219 -1.61 4.02 13.64
C PHE A 219 -0.21 3.56 13.23
N ALA A 220 0.85 4.18 13.77
CA ALA A 220 2.22 3.80 13.45
C ALA A 220 2.55 2.38 13.90
N ALA A 221 2.15 2.00 15.12
CA ALA A 221 2.31 0.64 15.65
C ALA A 221 1.62 -0.39 14.75
N ALA A 222 0.36 -0.15 14.39
CA ALA A 222 -0.36 -1.03 13.48
C ALA A 222 0.27 -1.06 12.07
N TYR A 223 0.73 0.08 11.55
CA TYR A 223 1.35 0.19 10.22
C TYR A 223 2.67 -0.60 10.11
N TYR A 224 3.49 -0.57 11.15
CA TYR A 224 4.78 -1.28 11.18
C TYR A 224 4.69 -2.72 11.69
N PHE A 225 3.57 -3.11 12.31
CA PHE A 225 3.33 -4.49 12.73
C PHE A 225 3.57 -5.49 11.58
N GLY A 226 4.34 -6.55 11.88
CA GLY A 226 4.68 -7.64 10.96
C GLY A 226 5.79 -7.33 9.96
N LYS A 227 6.37 -6.12 9.95
CA LYS A 227 7.51 -5.82 9.07
C LYS A 227 8.80 -6.44 9.62
N GLU A 228 9.56 -7.08 8.73
CA GLU A 228 10.87 -7.65 9.04
C GLU A 228 11.78 -6.59 9.69
N GLY A 229 12.38 -6.94 10.82
CA GLY A 229 13.31 -6.05 11.55
C GLY A 229 12.66 -4.99 12.45
N TRP A 230 11.32 -4.91 12.54
CA TRP A 230 10.68 -3.98 13.47
C TRP A 230 10.84 -4.44 14.92
N SER A 231 11.39 -3.58 15.79
CA SER A 231 11.67 -3.88 17.21
C SER A 231 10.43 -3.87 18.10
N GLY A 232 9.29 -3.42 17.57
CA GLY A 232 8.10 -3.12 18.34
C GLY A 232 8.06 -1.67 18.84
N GLU A 233 9.18 -0.95 18.90
CA GLU A 233 9.19 0.47 19.26
C GLU A 233 9.02 1.35 18.01
N ILE A 234 8.30 2.46 18.15
CA ILE A 234 8.10 3.42 17.06
C ILE A 234 9.12 4.54 17.21
N THR A 235 10.02 4.63 16.24
CA THR A 235 10.98 5.74 16.15
C THR A 235 10.30 7.00 15.63
N GLU A 236 10.91 8.16 15.89
CA GLU A 236 10.42 9.45 15.38
C GLU A 236 10.34 9.48 13.83
N ASN A 237 11.31 8.86 13.16
CA ASN A 237 11.31 8.75 11.70
C ASN A 237 10.15 7.91 11.16
N GLU A 238 9.77 6.84 11.87
CA GLU A 238 8.63 6.00 11.50
C GLU A 238 7.31 6.75 11.73
N LEU A 239 7.18 7.42 12.87
CA LEU A 239 6.01 8.26 13.19
C LEU A 239 5.81 9.37 12.14
N ASN A 240 6.89 10.07 11.78
CA ASN A 240 6.86 11.11 10.75
C ASN A 240 6.46 10.57 9.37
N ARG A 241 6.86 9.33 9.02
CA ARG A 241 6.44 8.69 7.77
C ARG A 241 4.95 8.33 7.79
N THR A 242 4.45 7.78 8.89
CA THR A 242 3.04 7.40 9.03
C THR A 242 2.12 8.62 9.09
N ASN A 243 2.62 9.75 9.57
CA ASN A 243 1.94 11.05 9.48
C ASN A 243 1.76 11.56 8.04
N LEU A 244 2.31 10.90 7.02
CA LEU A 244 2.04 11.21 5.61
C LEU A 244 1.04 10.25 4.95
N VAL A 245 0.64 9.18 5.64
CA VAL A 245 -0.28 8.16 5.13
C VAL A 245 -1.67 8.35 5.73
N GLY A 246 -2.73 8.18 4.93
CA GLY A 246 -4.14 8.29 5.37
C GLY A 246 -4.70 6.96 5.89
N GLY A 247 -4.41 5.87 5.18
CA GLY A 247 -4.78 4.51 5.57
C GLY A 247 -3.82 3.45 5.03
N ASN A 248 -4.04 2.19 5.42
CA ASN A 248 -3.33 1.06 4.86
C ASN A 248 -4.11 -0.25 4.97
N ALA A 249 -4.22 -0.98 3.86
CA ALA A 249 -4.57 -2.39 3.83
C ALA A 249 -3.45 -3.26 4.41
N LYS A 250 -3.72 -3.96 5.51
CA LYS A 250 -2.75 -4.78 6.23
C LYS A 250 -2.66 -6.18 5.63
N GLN A 251 -1.42 -6.59 5.35
CA GLN A 251 -1.09 -7.96 4.91
C GLN A 251 -0.74 -8.88 6.09
N GLY A 252 -0.40 -8.33 7.25
CA GLY A 252 0.03 -9.08 8.43
C GLY A 252 -0.59 -8.52 9.70
N VAL A 253 -1.16 -9.42 10.50
CA VAL A 253 -1.69 -9.23 11.85
C VAL A 253 -1.38 -10.49 12.66
N LYS A 254 -1.52 -10.45 13.99
CA LYS A 254 -1.21 -11.59 14.87
C LYS A 254 -2.25 -12.72 14.78
N ILE A 255 -3.48 -12.38 14.39
CA ILE A 255 -4.57 -13.33 14.21
C ILE A 255 -4.53 -13.82 12.77
N ASP A 256 -4.07 -15.06 12.55
CA ASP A 256 -3.82 -15.59 11.20
C ASP A 256 -5.07 -15.61 10.32
N GLU A 257 -6.27 -15.86 10.89
CA GLU A 257 -7.50 -15.87 10.09
C GLU A 257 -7.94 -14.45 9.65
N LEU A 258 -7.34 -13.40 10.21
CA LEU A 258 -7.56 -12.01 9.81
C LEU A 258 -6.50 -11.48 8.83
N LEU A 259 -5.59 -12.35 8.35
CA LEU A 259 -4.66 -11.97 7.29
C LEU A 259 -5.43 -11.52 6.04
N LEU A 260 -5.06 -10.35 5.50
CA LEU A 260 -5.75 -9.71 4.37
C LEU A 260 -7.23 -9.37 4.63
N ALA A 261 -7.63 -9.27 5.90
CA ALA A 261 -8.97 -8.87 6.35
C ALA A 261 -8.91 -7.67 7.31
N VAL A 262 -7.80 -6.94 7.34
CA VAL A 262 -7.63 -5.76 8.22
C VAL A 262 -7.20 -4.55 7.40
N THR A 263 -7.80 -3.41 7.70
CA THR A 263 -7.39 -2.09 7.20
C THR A 263 -7.24 -1.15 8.39
N ILE A 264 -6.32 -0.19 8.28
CA ILE A 264 -6.07 0.81 9.34
C ILE A 264 -6.17 2.21 8.76
N GLU A 265 -6.73 3.15 9.51
CA GLU A 265 -6.84 4.56 9.16
C GLU A 265 -6.09 5.41 10.20
N ASN A 266 -5.36 6.41 9.71
CA ASN A 266 -4.81 7.48 10.53
C ASN A 266 -5.88 8.55 10.77
N ALA A 267 -6.90 8.20 11.56
CA ALA A 267 -8.06 9.05 11.83
C ALA A 267 -7.67 10.40 12.46
N SER A 268 -6.50 10.48 13.11
CA SER A 268 -5.94 11.73 13.63
C SER A 268 -5.82 12.86 12.59
N LYS A 269 -5.72 12.51 11.30
CA LYS A 269 -5.66 13.47 10.19
C LYS A 269 -7.00 14.05 9.78
N HIS A 270 -8.08 13.37 10.14
CA HIS A 270 -9.43 13.70 9.75
C HIS A 270 -10.20 14.37 10.89
N ILE A 271 -9.54 14.68 12.01
CA ILE A 271 -10.18 15.39 13.12
C ILE A 271 -10.51 16.82 12.70
N THR A 272 -11.79 17.17 12.65
CA THR A 272 -12.30 18.51 12.35
C THR A 272 -12.63 19.32 13.61
N GLY A 273 -12.74 18.65 14.75
CA GLY A 273 -13.06 19.28 16.03
C GLY A 273 -13.09 18.26 17.16
N PHE A 274 -13.55 18.69 18.32
CA PHE A 274 -13.72 17.86 19.50
C PHE A 274 -15.09 18.13 20.10
N GLU A 275 -15.79 17.05 20.46
CA GLU A 275 -17.00 17.11 21.25
C GLU A 275 -16.66 16.82 22.71
N ILE A 276 -17.18 17.67 23.59
CA ILE A 276 -16.99 17.55 25.03
C ILE A 276 -17.92 16.47 25.51
N VAL A 277 -17.36 15.47 26.21
CA VAL A 277 -18.15 14.40 26.78
C VAL A 277 -19.08 14.98 27.85
N PRO A 278 -20.39 14.69 27.81
CA PRO A 278 -21.33 15.16 28.83
C PRO A 278 -20.86 14.79 30.25
N GLU A 279 -21.08 15.67 31.24
CA GLU A 279 -20.68 15.52 32.66
C GLU A 279 -20.98 14.13 33.25
N GLU A 280 -22.07 13.49 32.80
CA GLU A 280 -22.49 12.15 33.25
C GLU A 280 -21.47 11.05 32.92
N ARG A 281 -20.67 11.22 31.86
CA ARG A 281 -19.60 10.31 31.44
C ARG A 281 -18.21 10.76 31.90
N GLU A 282 -18.04 12.00 32.36
CA GLU A 282 -16.76 12.49 32.88
C GLU A 282 -16.31 11.72 34.13
N ALA A 283 -17.25 11.21 34.95
CA ALA A 283 -16.93 10.48 36.17
C ALA A 283 -16.17 9.16 35.91
N GLU A 284 -16.34 8.54 34.74
CA GLU A 284 -15.64 7.31 34.35
C GLU A 284 -14.26 7.55 33.72
N ILE A 285 -13.96 8.76 33.26
CA ILE A 285 -12.77 9.07 32.43
C ILE A 285 -11.73 9.94 33.17
N ARG A 286 -11.90 10.17 34.48
CA ARG A 286 -10.92 10.95 35.27
C ARG A 286 -9.60 10.21 35.46
N ASP A 287 -8.69 10.40 34.51
CA ASP A 287 -7.26 10.19 34.74
C ASP A 287 -6.60 11.54 35.09
N GLN A 288 -6.18 11.63 36.35
CA GLN A 288 -5.21 12.57 36.92
C GLN A 288 -5.47 14.07 36.68
N GLU A 289 -6.14 14.71 37.65
CA GLU A 289 -6.00 16.16 37.83
C GLU A 289 -4.62 16.46 38.43
N ILE A 290 -3.84 17.29 37.73
CA ILE A 290 -2.63 17.88 38.31
C ILE A 290 -2.94 19.31 38.70
N GLU A 291 -2.79 19.58 39.99
CA GLU A 291 -3.08 20.87 40.60
C GLU A 291 -1.76 21.53 41.03
N LEU A 292 -1.41 22.63 40.36
CA LEU A 292 -0.15 23.34 40.61
C LEU A 292 -0.45 24.73 41.17
N TYR A 293 0.27 25.10 42.22
CA TYR A 293 0.14 26.38 42.89
C TYR A 293 1.40 27.21 42.66
N VAL A 294 1.26 28.30 41.92
CA VAL A 294 2.34 29.26 41.68
C VAL A 294 2.14 30.46 42.59
N SER A 295 3.00 30.64 43.59
CA SER A 295 2.93 31.81 44.48
C SER A 295 3.61 33.05 43.87
N GLU A 296 3.11 34.25 44.20
CA GLU A 296 3.68 35.54 43.76
C GLU A 296 5.17 35.73 44.13
N ALA A 297 5.66 34.99 45.13
CA ALA A 297 7.03 35.09 45.62
C ALA A 297 8.06 34.36 44.73
N MET A 298 7.62 33.53 43.78
CA MET A 298 8.50 32.54 43.13
C MET A 298 9.16 32.96 41.80
N GLY A 299 8.96 34.19 41.32
CA GLY A 299 9.63 34.66 40.10
C GLY A 299 9.29 33.85 38.84
N ASP A 300 10.16 33.89 37.82
CA ASP A 300 9.99 33.13 36.58
C ASP A 300 10.02 31.62 36.86
N ILE A 301 8.99 30.88 36.43
CA ILE A 301 8.93 29.43 36.63
C ILE A 301 9.75 28.76 35.54
N THR A 302 10.68 27.89 35.94
CA THR A 302 11.53 27.18 34.99
C THR A 302 11.00 25.77 34.77
N ILE A 303 10.52 25.47 33.55
CA ILE A 303 10.04 24.15 33.13
C ILE A 303 11.17 23.47 32.36
N ALA A 304 11.69 22.33 32.82
CA ALA A 304 12.76 21.64 32.13
C ALA A 304 12.17 20.59 31.17
N ALA A 305 12.27 20.82 29.86
CA ALA A 305 11.78 19.89 28.85
C ALA A 305 12.70 18.68 28.69
N ASP A 306 14.01 18.86 28.88
CA ASP A 306 15.03 17.80 29.04
C ASP A 306 16.32 18.38 29.69
N GLU A 307 17.38 17.58 29.85
CA GLU A 307 18.66 18.01 30.45
C GLU A 307 19.32 19.21 29.72
N LYS A 308 18.90 19.52 28.50
CA LYS A 308 19.50 20.54 27.64
C LYS A 308 18.55 21.67 27.27
N THR A 309 17.25 21.50 27.53
CA THR A 309 16.22 22.44 27.10
C THR A 309 15.42 22.88 28.32
N VAL A 310 15.62 24.15 28.67
CA VAL A 310 14.95 24.80 29.78
C VAL A 310 13.94 25.78 29.17
N TRP A 311 12.72 25.83 29.67
CA TRP A 311 11.70 26.81 29.34
C TRP A 311 11.43 27.66 30.56
N GLN A 312 11.03 28.91 30.37
CA GLN A 312 10.70 29.84 31.44
C GLN A 312 9.30 30.42 31.19
N LEU A 313 8.40 30.22 32.14
CA LEU A 313 7.14 30.94 32.19
C LEU A 313 7.41 32.31 32.82
N LYS A 314 7.45 33.33 31.97
CA LYS A 314 7.71 34.71 32.35
C LYS A 314 6.40 35.48 32.46
N VAL A 315 6.24 36.23 33.55
CA VAL A 315 5.15 37.23 33.65
C VAL A 315 5.60 38.47 32.90
N VAL A 316 4.90 38.79 31.81
CA VAL A 316 5.31 39.87 30.88
C VAL A 316 4.49 41.13 31.07
N GLU A 317 3.26 40.99 31.55
CA GLU A 317 2.39 42.12 31.85
C GLU A 317 1.67 41.88 33.17
N ARG A 318 1.46 42.97 33.91
CA ARG A 318 0.64 42.99 35.12
C ARG A 318 -0.46 44.02 34.93
N ASP A 319 -1.65 43.70 35.44
CA ASP A 319 -2.78 44.62 35.41
C ASP A 319 -2.61 45.78 36.41
N SER A 320 -3.61 46.65 36.47
CA SER A 320 -3.66 47.80 37.39
C SER A 320 -3.66 47.40 38.87
N LEU A 321 -4.00 46.15 39.20
CA LEU A 321 -3.96 45.57 40.55
C LEU A 321 -2.63 44.86 40.83
N LYS A 322 -1.66 44.96 39.91
CA LYS A 322 -0.35 44.28 39.93
C LYS A 322 -0.43 42.75 39.82
N MET A 323 -1.59 42.20 39.46
CA MET A 323 -1.73 40.78 39.20
C MET A 323 -1.18 40.47 37.80
N ALA A 324 -0.61 39.27 37.61
CA ALA A 324 -0.09 38.87 36.31
C ALA A 324 -1.22 38.78 35.27
N SER A 325 -1.17 39.62 34.24
CA SER A 325 -2.19 39.73 33.19
C SER A 325 -1.72 39.16 31.85
N ARG A 326 -0.43 38.84 31.70
CA ARG A 326 0.13 38.17 30.52
C ARG A 326 1.32 37.31 30.90
N PHE A 327 1.35 36.09 30.36
CA PHE A 327 2.45 35.15 30.51
C PHE A 327 3.06 34.85 29.14
N GLN A 328 4.38 34.71 29.10
CA GLN A 328 5.09 34.17 27.95
C GLN A 328 5.84 32.92 28.39
N LEU A 329 5.66 31.84 27.65
CA LEU A 329 6.54 30.69 27.78
C LEU A 329 7.71 30.89 26.81
N VAL A 330 8.90 31.18 27.34
CA VAL A 330 10.09 31.50 26.55
C VAL A 330 11.16 30.45 26.75
N ARG A 331 12.04 30.30 25.75
CA ARG A 331 13.28 29.54 25.89
C ARG A 331 14.40 30.51 26.34
N PRO A 332 15.15 30.23 27.41
CA PRO A 332 16.27 31.08 27.84
C PRO A 332 17.34 31.24 26.76
N ASP A 333 17.50 30.24 25.89
CA ASP A 333 18.42 30.25 24.76
C ASP A 333 17.86 30.91 23.49
N ALA A 334 16.57 31.27 23.49
CA ALA A 334 15.90 32.01 22.42
C ALA A 334 14.80 32.95 22.98
N PRO A 335 15.16 33.96 23.80
CA PRO A 335 14.19 34.74 24.58
C PRO A 335 13.33 35.70 23.75
N GLU A 336 13.68 35.94 22.48
CA GLU A 336 13.01 36.92 21.62
C GLU A 336 11.78 36.37 20.87
N SER A 337 11.42 35.10 21.05
CA SER A 337 10.24 34.49 20.43
C SER A 337 9.52 33.57 21.41
N PRO A 338 8.42 34.03 22.03
CA PRO A 338 7.66 33.18 22.95
C PRO A 338 7.06 31.99 22.20
N ILE A 339 7.13 30.81 22.82
CA ILE A 339 6.50 29.58 22.31
C ILE A 339 4.98 29.73 22.40
N PHE A 340 4.49 30.32 23.50
CA PHE A 340 3.10 30.74 23.68
C PHE A 340 3.03 32.07 24.43
N ASP A 341 2.06 32.91 24.07
CA ASP A 341 1.76 34.19 24.69
C ASP A 341 0.31 34.22 25.14
N VAL A 342 0.08 34.22 26.45
CA VAL A 342 -1.24 34.05 27.05
C VAL A 342 -1.62 35.31 27.79
N ARG A 343 -2.67 36.00 27.33
CA ARG A 343 -3.27 37.13 28.04
C ARG A 343 -4.43 36.66 28.93
N VAL A 344 -4.42 37.12 30.18
CA VAL A 344 -5.56 37.01 31.08
C VAL A 344 -6.55 38.11 30.67
N ILE A 345 -7.74 37.70 30.28
CA ILE A 345 -8.81 38.61 29.88
C ILE A 345 -9.90 38.50 30.93
N ASP A 346 -10.35 39.63 31.46
CA ASP A 346 -11.56 39.65 32.29
C ASP A 346 -12.77 39.33 31.41
N ALA A 347 -13.34 38.14 31.59
CA ALA A 347 -14.53 37.73 30.86
C ALA A 347 -15.74 38.55 31.37
N PRO A 348 -16.47 39.27 30.49
CA PRO A 348 -17.75 39.91 30.81
C PRO A 348 -18.73 38.92 31.47
N GLU A 349 -19.64 39.42 32.31
CA GLU A 349 -20.55 38.59 33.10
C GLU A 349 -21.46 37.67 32.25
N GLU A 350 -21.79 38.11 31.04
CA GLU A 350 -22.53 37.32 30.04
C GLU A 350 -21.70 36.20 29.39
N ILE A 351 -20.38 36.39 29.35
CA ILE A 351 -19.38 35.45 28.84
C ILE A 351 -19.06 34.37 29.92
N ARG A 352 -19.11 34.72 31.22
CA ARG A 352 -19.02 33.74 32.33
C ARG A 352 -20.16 32.72 32.35
N LYS A 353 -21.31 33.05 31.75
CA LYS A 353 -22.47 32.16 31.64
C LYS A 353 -22.50 31.31 30.37
N LYS A 354 -21.59 31.55 29.41
CA LYS A 354 -21.62 30.92 28.08
C LYS A 354 -20.28 30.37 27.56
N LEU A 355 -19.16 30.55 28.26
CA LEU A 355 -17.87 30.02 27.80
C LEU A 355 -17.70 28.54 28.14
N PHE A 356 -18.21 27.71 27.25
CA PHE A 356 -17.46 26.57 26.73
C PHE A 356 -16.78 27.04 25.42
N ILE A 357 -15.45 27.16 25.47
CA ILE A 357 -14.43 27.20 24.38
C ILE A 357 -14.25 28.45 23.46
N HIS A 358 -12.96 28.78 23.26
CA HIS A 358 -12.24 29.55 22.19
C HIS A 358 -12.22 31.10 22.17
N LYS A 359 -11.07 31.68 22.58
CA LYS A 359 -10.15 32.55 21.77
C LYS A 359 -9.07 33.23 22.63
N LEU A 360 -7.77 33.00 22.33
CA LEU A 360 -6.79 34.04 21.96
C LEU A 360 -5.44 33.39 21.58
N PHE A 361 -5.23 33.16 20.29
CA PHE A 361 -3.90 33.15 19.67
C PHE A 361 -3.97 34.19 18.56
N GLU A 362 -3.62 35.43 18.87
CA GLU A 362 -3.32 36.43 17.85
C GLU A 362 -1.82 36.72 17.89
N ASP A 363 -1.22 36.67 16.70
CA ASP A 363 0.15 37.03 16.33
C ASP A 363 1.31 36.15 16.81
N VAL A 364 1.46 34.97 16.19
CA VAL A 364 2.78 34.41 15.87
C VAL A 364 2.78 33.90 14.43
N GLN A 365 3.19 34.77 13.50
CA GLN A 365 3.60 34.33 12.16
C GLN A 365 5.05 33.86 12.19
N HIS A 366 5.29 32.63 12.66
CA HIS A 366 6.59 31.99 12.45
C HIS A 366 6.42 30.54 11.93
N PRO A 367 6.76 30.26 10.67
CA PRO A 367 6.58 28.94 10.03
C PRO A 367 7.31 27.76 10.70
N GLU A 368 8.28 28.04 11.58
CA GLU A 368 9.11 27.01 12.22
C GLU A 368 8.51 26.45 13.52
N ALA A 369 7.60 27.19 14.19
CA ALA A 369 6.99 26.74 15.46
C ALA A 369 6.01 25.57 15.27
N LYS A 370 5.44 25.40 14.07
CA LYS A 370 4.56 24.27 13.73
C LYS A 370 5.28 22.92 13.62
N LYS A 371 6.62 22.91 13.58
CA LYS A 371 7.39 21.70 13.24
C LYS A 371 7.86 20.87 14.44
N ASN A 372 7.72 21.39 15.67
CA ASN A 372 8.40 20.81 16.85
C ASN A 372 7.50 20.41 18.03
N LEU A 373 6.17 20.41 17.89
CA LEU A 373 5.28 19.89 18.93
C LEU A 373 5.07 18.37 18.75
N GLY A 374 6.15 17.62 18.94
CA GLY A 374 6.09 16.17 19.18
C GLY A 374 6.01 15.94 20.68
N ASN A 375 5.01 15.17 21.13
CA ASN A 375 4.75 14.80 22.52
C ASN A 375 6.04 14.45 23.29
N LYS A 376 6.58 15.39 24.05
CA LYS A 376 7.60 15.16 25.08
C LYS A 376 6.93 15.30 26.44
N GLY A 377 7.18 14.33 27.32
CA GLY A 377 6.86 14.49 28.73
C GLY A 377 7.94 15.33 29.38
N GLU A 378 7.57 16.42 30.03
CA GLU A 378 8.50 17.44 30.53
C GLU A 378 8.55 17.40 32.05
N LEU A 379 9.73 17.65 32.65
CA LEU A 379 9.88 17.73 34.11
C LEU A 379 9.49 19.13 34.59
N LEU A 380 8.51 19.20 35.48
CA LEU A 380 8.14 20.42 36.19
C LEU A 380 9.04 20.58 37.43
N ARG A 381 9.78 21.69 37.45
CA ARG A 381 10.58 22.12 38.61
C ARG A 381 10.12 23.50 39.06
N ILE A 382 10.11 23.72 40.37
CA ILE A 382 9.83 25.04 40.96
C ILE A 382 11.01 25.34 41.90
N GLY A 383 11.88 26.26 41.51
CA GLY A 383 13.19 26.43 42.17
C GLY A 383 14.08 25.19 41.97
N GLU A 384 14.72 24.71 43.04
CA GLU A 384 15.58 23.51 42.97
C GLU A 384 14.81 22.17 43.10
N GLU A 385 13.57 22.22 43.61
CA GLU A 385 12.77 21.04 43.92
C GLU A 385 11.97 20.52 42.71
N HIS A 386 11.79 19.19 42.67
CA HIS A 386 11.14 18.46 41.59
C HIS A 386 9.70 18.10 41.97
N TYR A 387 8.73 18.52 41.16
CA TYR A 387 7.30 18.42 41.50
C TYR A 387 6.48 17.49 40.58
N GLY A 388 7.05 16.98 39.49
CA GLY A 388 6.39 15.97 38.64
C GLY A 388 6.61 16.17 37.15
N HIS A 389 5.85 15.45 36.32
CA HIS A 389 5.90 15.56 34.86
C HIS A 389 4.66 16.30 34.31
N LEU A 390 4.84 17.22 33.37
CA LEU A 390 3.76 17.83 32.60
C LEU A 390 3.79 17.25 31.18
N LEU A 391 2.77 16.48 30.82
CA LEU A 391 2.51 16.07 29.44
C LEU A 391 1.43 16.99 28.89
N LEU A 392 1.80 17.94 28.04
CA LEU A 392 0.81 18.70 27.25
C LEU A 392 0.32 17.78 26.13
N HIS A 393 -0.57 16.86 26.47
CA HIS A 393 -1.29 16.07 25.47
C HIS A 393 -2.07 17.04 24.57
N PRO A 394 -2.15 16.84 23.24
CA PRO A 394 -2.94 17.67 22.33
C PRO A 394 -4.44 17.79 22.68
N TYR A 395 -4.88 17.02 23.68
CA TYR A 395 -6.26 16.73 24.04
C TYR A 395 -6.58 17.09 25.50
N GLY A 396 -5.74 17.90 26.17
CA GLY A 396 -6.00 18.40 27.52
C GLY A 396 -6.11 19.92 27.58
N PHE A 397 -6.95 20.41 28.48
CA PHE A 397 -7.13 21.84 28.70
C PHE A 397 -6.36 22.29 29.94
N LEU A 398 -5.76 23.47 29.86
CA LEU A 398 -5.07 24.12 30.97
C LEU A 398 -5.94 25.27 31.48
N THR A 399 -6.55 25.10 32.65
CA THR A 399 -7.29 26.17 33.33
C THR A 399 -6.37 26.91 34.29
N LEU A 400 -6.32 28.23 34.18
CA LEU A 400 -5.58 29.11 35.10
C LEU A 400 -6.59 29.85 35.98
N THR A 401 -6.55 29.63 37.30
CA THR A 401 -7.40 30.32 38.27
C THR A 401 -6.55 31.26 39.12
N PRO A 402 -6.77 32.59 39.06
CA PRO A 402 -6.10 33.54 39.96
C PRO A 402 -6.54 33.29 41.41
N LEU A 403 -5.58 33.17 42.31
CA LEU A 403 -5.80 32.99 43.75
C LEU A 403 -5.04 34.04 44.52
N GLY A 404 -5.50 35.30 44.56
CA GLY A 404 -5.03 36.37 45.45
C GLY A 404 -3.50 36.64 45.51
N LYS A 405 -2.71 35.70 46.04
CA LYS A 405 -1.24 35.65 46.08
C LYS A 405 -0.62 34.62 45.12
N GLY A 406 -1.32 34.17 44.08
CA GLY A 406 -0.83 33.16 43.14
C GLY A 406 -1.78 32.76 42.02
N ILE A 407 -1.39 31.74 41.24
CA ILE A 407 -2.18 31.14 40.16
C ILE A 407 -2.26 29.64 40.39
N LYS A 408 -3.48 29.11 40.36
CA LYS A 408 -3.76 27.68 40.36
C LYS A 408 -3.87 27.21 38.92
N MET A 409 -2.98 26.31 38.50
CA MET A 409 -3.06 25.65 37.21
C MET A 409 -3.75 24.30 37.41
N ARG A 410 -4.84 24.07 36.68
CA ARG A 410 -5.50 22.76 36.58
C ARG A 410 -5.32 22.27 35.16
N TYR A 411 -4.58 21.19 34.99
CA TYR A 411 -4.59 20.44 33.75
C TYR A 411 -5.66 19.36 33.88
N GLN A 412 -6.66 19.42 33.00
CA GLN A 412 -7.69 18.40 32.90
C GLN A 412 -7.61 17.84 31.49
N GLN A 413 -7.27 16.56 31.39
CA GLN A 413 -7.54 15.81 30.17
C GLN A 413 -9.04 15.54 30.16
N GLU A 414 -9.83 16.48 29.63
CA GLU A 414 -11.22 16.19 29.34
C GLU A 414 -11.24 15.03 28.35
N ALA A 415 -12.15 14.09 28.57
CA ALA A 415 -12.51 13.12 27.57
C ALA A 415 -13.10 13.90 26.39
N ALA A 416 -12.26 14.32 25.46
CA ALA A 416 -12.70 14.94 24.22
C ALA A 416 -12.89 13.82 23.21
N ILE A 417 -14.11 13.63 22.71
CA ILE A 417 -14.35 12.71 21.61
C ILE A 417 -13.90 13.43 20.33
N PRO A 418 -12.89 12.92 19.61
CA PRO A 418 -12.50 13.50 18.34
C PRO A 418 -13.64 13.42 17.33
N VAL A 419 -14.04 14.57 16.77
CA VAL A 419 -15.01 14.65 15.68
C VAL A 419 -14.25 14.46 14.38
N VAL A 420 -14.56 13.38 13.66
CA VAL A 420 -13.92 13.03 12.39
C VAL A 420 -14.73 13.60 11.23
N ASP A 421 -14.04 14.05 10.19
CA ASP A 421 -14.62 14.20 8.86
C ASP A 421 -15.02 12.81 8.34
N GLU A 422 -16.25 12.39 8.67
CA GLU A 422 -16.78 11.08 8.30
C GLU A 422 -16.74 10.85 6.78
N LYS A 423 -16.81 11.90 5.95
CA LYS A 423 -16.70 11.74 4.50
C LYS A 423 -15.29 11.38 4.09
N ALA A 424 -14.27 12.01 4.69
CA ALA A 424 -12.87 11.70 4.41
C ALA A 424 -12.45 10.34 4.98
N SER A 425 -12.92 10.00 6.18
CA SER A 425 -12.71 8.66 6.78
C SER A 425 -13.37 7.58 5.93
N GLU A 426 -14.62 7.77 5.51
CA GLU A 426 -15.32 6.82 4.64
C GLU A 426 -14.64 6.64 3.29
N ALA A 427 -14.14 7.73 2.68
CA ALA A 427 -13.37 7.65 1.45
C ALA A 427 -12.08 6.82 1.65
N THR A 428 -11.37 7.02 2.77
CA THR A 428 -10.18 6.23 3.12
C THR A 428 -10.53 4.76 3.33
N ARG A 429 -11.61 4.46 4.09
CA ARG A 429 -12.08 3.09 4.29
C ARG A 429 -12.39 2.40 2.97
N ILE A 430 -13.18 3.02 2.10
CA ILE A 430 -13.53 2.46 0.78
C ILE A 430 -12.27 2.22 -0.07
N HIS A 431 -11.30 3.13 -0.01
CA HIS A 431 -10.02 3.00 -0.71
C HIS A 431 -9.23 1.78 -0.21
N GLU A 432 -9.07 1.61 1.10
CA GLU A 432 -8.32 0.48 1.67
C GLU A 432 -9.06 -0.86 1.51
N GLU A 433 -10.40 -0.86 1.61
CA GLU A 433 -11.21 -2.06 1.35
C GLU A 433 -11.13 -2.48 -0.11
N GLN A 434 -11.03 -1.53 -1.04
CA GLN A 434 -10.86 -1.85 -2.46
C GLN A 434 -9.54 -2.61 -2.68
N HIS A 435 -8.46 -2.24 -2.01
CA HIS A 435 -7.19 -2.97 -2.07
C HIS A 435 -7.37 -4.41 -1.58
N GLN A 436 -8.02 -4.62 -0.43
CA GLN A 436 -8.26 -5.97 0.09
C GLN A 436 -9.16 -6.80 -0.84
N PHE A 437 -10.25 -6.23 -1.34
CA PHE A 437 -11.14 -6.92 -2.29
C PHE A 437 -10.40 -7.29 -3.58
N ASN A 438 -9.51 -6.42 -4.04
CA ASN A 438 -8.71 -6.67 -5.23
C ASN A 438 -7.75 -7.86 -5.07
N THR A 439 -7.36 -8.22 -3.85
CA THR A 439 -6.51 -9.40 -3.63
C THR A 439 -7.23 -10.72 -3.93
N LEU A 440 -8.57 -10.72 -4.01
CA LEU A 440 -9.35 -11.91 -4.35
C LEU A 440 -9.26 -12.28 -5.85
N PHE A 441 -8.97 -11.31 -6.72
CA PHE A 441 -9.09 -11.48 -8.18
C PHE A 441 -7.77 -11.18 -8.92
N VAL A 442 -6.67 -11.78 -8.47
CA VAL A 442 -5.34 -11.60 -9.08
C VAL A 442 -5.26 -12.22 -10.49
N PRO A 443 -4.84 -11.46 -11.53
CA PRO A 443 -4.70 -12.00 -12.88
C PRO A 443 -3.68 -13.16 -12.98
N LEU A 444 -4.10 -14.27 -13.60
CA LEU A 444 -3.28 -15.47 -13.82
C LEU A 444 -2.03 -15.20 -14.69
N GLU A 445 -2.11 -14.23 -15.59
CA GLU A 445 -1.05 -13.90 -16.55
C GLU A 445 0.23 -13.38 -15.90
N MET A 446 0.18 -12.99 -14.61
CA MET A 446 1.37 -12.57 -13.87
C MET A 446 2.41 -13.68 -13.69
N ARG A 447 2.04 -14.94 -13.92
CA ARG A 447 2.94 -16.11 -13.79
C ARG A 447 3.77 -16.42 -15.05
N GLN A 448 3.50 -15.80 -16.20
CA GLN A 448 4.09 -16.21 -17.50
C GLN A 448 5.43 -15.55 -17.88
N GLY A 449 5.85 -14.47 -17.20
CA GLY A 449 6.98 -13.65 -17.65
C GLY A 449 8.35 -14.32 -17.63
N TYR A 450 8.54 -15.36 -16.81
CA TYR A 450 9.84 -16.00 -16.60
C TYR A 450 10.30 -16.85 -17.79
N LEU A 451 9.40 -17.63 -18.40
CA LEU A 451 9.74 -18.48 -19.55
C LEU A 451 10.04 -17.64 -20.79
N GLU A 452 9.30 -16.55 -20.99
CA GLU A 452 9.54 -15.60 -22.08
C GLU A 452 10.95 -14.99 -21.98
N LEU A 453 11.42 -14.69 -20.76
CA LEU A 453 12.79 -14.24 -20.52
C LEU A 453 13.82 -15.28 -20.98
N LEU A 454 13.70 -16.54 -20.54
CA LEU A 454 14.67 -17.58 -20.89
C LEU A 454 14.76 -17.83 -22.40
N GLN A 455 13.62 -17.80 -23.11
CA GLN A 455 13.60 -17.90 -24.57
C GLN A 455 14.34 -16.76 -25.24
N GLU A 456 14.17 -15.55 -24.73
CA GLU A 456 14.83 -14.35 -25.24
C GLU A 456 16.33 -14.32 -24.95
N VAL A 457 16.77 -14.89 -23.82
CA VAL A 457 18.18 -15.09 -23.48
C VAL A 457 18.82 -16.12 -24.41
N ALA A 458 18.17 -17.26 -24.63
CA ALA A 458 18.69 -18.30 -25.53
C ALA A 458 18.88 -17.83 -26.98
N LYS A 459 17.97 -16.99 -27.49
CA LYS A 459 18.12 -16.37 -28.82
C LYS A 459 19.29 -15.39 -28.88
N THR A 460 19.55 -14.65 -27.80
CA THR A 460 20.68 -13.71 -27.72
C THR A 460 22.01 -14.45 -27.58
N ALA A 461 22.03 -15.58 -26.86
CA ALA A 461 23.23 -16.39 -26.62
C ALA A 461 23.90 -16.84 -27.92
N GLN A 462 23.10 -17.17 -28.95
CA GLN A 462 23.60 -17.50 -30.30
C GLN A 462 24.38 -16.37 -30.98
N LYS A 463 24.15 -15.11 -30.59
CA LYS A 463 24.79 -13.94 -31.19
C LYS A 463 25.97 -13.47 -30.36
N SER A 464 25.80 -13.41 -29.05
CA SER A 464 26.80 -12.95 -28.09
C SER A 464 26.50 -13.57 -26.72
N PRO A 465 27.36 -14.48 -26.20
CA PRO A 465 27.21 -15.04 -24.86
C PRO A 465 27.18 -13.95 -23.77
N ARG A 466 28.02 -12.91 -23.93
CA ARG A 466 28.05 -11.76 -23.03
C ARG A 466 26.70 -11.03 -22.99
N ASP A 467 26.14 -10.70 -24.16
CA ASP A 467 24.86 -10.01 -24.24
C ASP A 467 23.73 -10.88 -23.65
N ALA A 468 23.84 -12.21 -23.75
CA ALA A 468 22.90 -13.13 -23.12
C ALA A 468 22.99 -13.10 -21.60
N VAL A 469 24.19 -13.07 -21.02
CA VAL A 469 24.39 -12.92 -19.58
C VAL A 469 23.83 -11.57 -19.10
N GLU A 470 24.18 -10.47 -19.77
CA GLU A 470 23.66 -9.13 -19.43
C GLU A 470 22.12 -9.08 -19.53
N LYS A 471 21.53 -9.67 -20.56
CA LYS A 471 20.06 -9.76 -20.74
C LYS A 471 19.40 -10.66 -19.70
N LEU A 472 20.07 -11.74 -19.29
CA LEU A 472 19.58 -12.62 -18.22
C LEU A 472 19.57 -11.89 -16.88
N ILE A 473 20.68 -11.24 -16.50
CA ILE A 473 20.78 -10.45 -15.27
C ILE A 473 19.69 -9.37 -15.26
N HIS A 474 19.64 -8.53 -16.30
CA HIS A 474 18.62 -7.49 -16.42
C HIS A 474 17.19 -8.04 -16.33
N GLY A 475 16.95 -9.15 -17.02
CA GLY A 475 15.65 -9.83 -17.03
C GLY A 475 15.25 -10.40 -15.68
N LEU A 476 16.19 -11.02 -14.96
CA LEU A 476 15.96 -11.54 -13.60
C LEU A 476 15.72 -10.39 -12.62
N VAL A 477 16.48 -9.29 -12.70
CA VAL A 477 16.25 -8.10 -11.86
C VAL A 477 14.85 -7.53 -12.12
N ARG A 478 14.46 -7.44 -13.40
CA ARG A 478 13.12 -6.98 -13.78
C ARG A 478 12.03 -7.97 -13.38
N PHE A 479 12.32 -9.27 -13.38
CA PHE A 479 11.42 -10.30 -12.88
C PHE A 479 11.22 -10.15 -11.38
N GLU A 480 12.27 -9.95 -10.58
CA GLU A 480 12.16 -9.69 -9.13
C GLU A 480 11.31 -8.45 -8.82
N ARG A 481 11.46 -7.38 -9.60
CA ARG A 481 10.62 -6.17 -9.46
C ARG A 481 9.14 -6.47 -9.72
N ARG A 482 8.85 -7.31 -10.71
CA ARG A 482 7.51 -7.62 -11.22
C ARG A 482 6.83 -8.81 -10.54
N SER A 483 7.60 -9.69 -9.91
CA SER A 483 7.08 -10.94 -9.37
C SER A 483 6.19 -10.62 -8.16
N VAL A 484 5.07 -11.34 -8.08
CA VAL A 484 4.12 -11.26 -6.95
C VAL A 484 4.79 -11.70 -5.64
N ILE A 485 5.78 -12.60 -5.74
CA ILE A 485 6.47 -13.22 -4.61
C ILE A 485 7.62 -12.33 -4.08
N GLY A 486 8.27 -11.53 -4.93
CA GLY A 486 9.41 -10.70 -4.53
C GLY A 486 9.02 -9.26 -4.22
N LEU A 487 9.13 -8.43 -5.26
CA LEU A 487 8.87 -7.00 -5.36
C LEU A 487 7.48 -6.51 -5.03
N ASP A 488 6.46 -7.13 -5.60
CA ASP A 488 5.09 -6.59 -5.69
C ASP A 488 4.99 -5.07 -5.99
N MET A 489 6.03 -4.46 -6.58
CA MET A 489 6.14 -3.01 -6.77
C MET A 489 5.23 -2.56 -7.90
N ASP A 490 5.30 -3.29 -9.01
CA ASP A 490 4.47 -3.04 -10.18
C ASP A 490 2.97 -3.21 -9.83
N ASN A 491 2.60 -4.13 -8.93
CA ASN A 491 1.22 -4.32 -8.47
C ASN A 491 0.78 -3.28 -7.45
N SER A 492 1.62 -2.94 -6.47
CA SER A 492 1.33 -1.84 -5.55
C SER A 492 1.07 -0.55 -6.35
N ALA A 493 1.94 -0.22 -7.31
CA ALA A 493 1.76 0.92 -8.19
C ALA A 493 0.50 0.81 -9.05
N ARG A 494 0.20 -0.37 -9.59
CA ARG A 494 -1.02 -0.65 -10.35
C ARG A 494 -2.27 -0.32 -9.53
N ASP A 495 -2.34 -0.86 -8.32
CA ASP A 495 -3.51 -0.76 -7.46
C ASP A 495 -3.72 0.69 -7.01
N GLU A 496 -2.63 1.41 -6.68
CA GLU A 496 -2.67 2.85 -6.40
C GLU A 496 -3.15 3.68 -7.61
N ILE A 497 -2.64 3.41 -8.83
CA ILE A 497 -3.09 4.13 -10.04
C ILE A 497 -4.60 3.96 -10.23
N LEU A 498 -5.11 2.72 -10.09
CA LEU A 498 -6.52 2.42 -10.28
C LEU A 498 -7.38 3.06 -9.18
N ALA A 499 -6.91 3.02 -7.94
CA ALA A 499 -7.62 3.62 -6.81
C ALA A 499 -7.73 5.15 -6.96
N TYR A 500 -6.61 5.86 -7.19
CA TYR A 500 -6.65 7.30 -7.41
C TYR A 500 -7.49 7.70 -8.64
N TYR A 501 -7.43 6.91 -9.71
CA TYR A 501 -8.23 7.19 -10.90
C TYR A 501 -9.73 6.99 -10.65
N LYS A 502 -10.10 5.96 -9.87
CA LYS A 502 -11.48 5.74 -9.40
C LYS A 502 -12.00 6.94 -8.60
N ASP A 503 -11.15 7.51 -7.75
CA ASP A 503 -11.46 8.70 -6.93
C ASP A 503 -11.52 10.00 -7.75
N GLY A 504 -11.23 9.92 -9.05
CA GLY A 504 -11.36 11.03 -9.99
C GLY A 504 -10.12 11.87 -10.20
N THR A 505 -8.99 11.44 -9.65
CA THR A 505 -7.69 12.07 -9.83
C THR A 505 -7.26 12.00 -11.30
N SER A 506 -6.70 13.09 -11.83
CA SER A 506 -6.22 13.12 -13.21
C SER A 506 -4.96 12.25 -13.37
N ALA A 507 -4.75 11.66 -14.56
CA ALA A 507 -3.55 10.87 -14.84
C ALA A 507 -2.25 11.65 -14.53
N LYS A 508 -2.20 12.95 -14.81
CA LYS A 508 -1.04 13.80 -14.49
C LYS A 508 -0.78 13.86 -12.99
N ASP A 509 -1.82 14.05 -12.19
CA ASP A 509 -1.70 14.18 -10.73
C ASP A 509 -1.38 12.84 -10.07
N ILE A 510 -1.91 11.72 -10.61
CA ILE A 510 -1.54 10.36 -10.22
C ILE A 510 -0.04 10.15 -10.39
N TYR A 511 0.50 10.44 -11.58
CA TYR A 511 1.95 10.28 -11.84
C TYR A 511 2.79 11.16 -10.90
N SER A 512 2.39 12.42 -10.69
CA SER A 512 3.09 13.33 -9.77
C SER A 512 3.08 12.77 -8.35
N THR A 513 1.93 12.32 -7.87
CA THR A 513 1.76 11.75 -6.53
C THR A 513 2.66 10.53 -6.32
N LEU A 514 2.61 9.57 -7.26
CA LEU A 514 3.38 8.32 -7.17
C LEU A 514 4.90 8.49 -7.35
N THR A 515 5.36 9.62 -7.89
CA THR A 515 6.80 9.88 -8.08
C THR A 515 7.41 10.83 -7.06
N GLN A 516 6.61 11.72 -6.46
CA GLN A 516 7.09 12.77 -5.55
C GLN A 516 6.81 12.45 -4.09
N ALA A 517 5.72 11.75 -3.78
CA ALA A 517 5.36 11.52 -2.39
C ALA A 517 6.25 10.41 -1.78
N PRO A 518 6.90 10.65 -0.61
CA PRO A 518 7.84 9.69 -0.01
C PRO A 518 7.23 8.33 0.31
N ASN A 519 5.91 8.25 0.49
CA ASN A 519 5.18 7.01 0.70
C ASN A 519 5.09 6.14 -0.56
N TYR A 520 5.39 6.64 -1.76
CA TYR A 520 5.43 5.83 -2.98
C TYR A 520 6.86 5.53 -3.47
N ASP A 521 7.87 5.90 -2.68
CA ASP A 521 9.26 5.47 -2.93
C ASP A 521 9.44 4.00 -2.52
N TYR A 522 8.95 3.10 -3.37
CA TYR A 522 9.02 1.66 -3.16
C TYR A 522 10.45 1.14 -3.10
N VAL A 523 11.40 1.79 -3.79
CA VAL A 523 12.82 1.42 -3.74
C VAL A 523 13.34 1.62 -2.32
N LYS A 524 13.08 2.79 -1.73
CA LYS A 524 13.46 3.07 -0.35
C LYS A 524 12.72 2.17 0.64
N LYS A 525 11.43 1.91 0.42
CA LYS A 525 10.62 1.03 1.29
C LYS A 525 11.10 -0.42 1.30
N ARG A 526 11.70 -0.88 0.19
CA ARG A 526 12.12 -2.28 0.01
C ARG A 526 13.64 -2.42 -0.08
N HIS A 527 14.40 -1.43 0.40
CA HIS A 527 15.85 -1.37 0.30
C HIS A 527 16.51 -2.67 0.78
N ASP A 528 16.10 -3.19 1.94
CA ASP A 528 16.70 -4.39 2.52
C ASP A 528 16.49 -5.62 1.65
N LYS A 529 15.30 -5.78 1.06
CA LYS A 529 15.04 -6.85 0.09
C LYS A 529 15.81 -6.64 -1.21
N ILE A 530 15.84 -5.41 -1.73
CA ILE A 530 16.59 -5.05 -2.95
C ILE A 530 18.09 -5.32 -2.77
N SER A 531 18.63 -5.10 -1.57
CA SER A 531 20.05 -5.32 -1.28
C SER A 531 20.47 -6.79 -1.31
N ARG A 532 19.52 -7.74 -1.16
CA ARG A 532 19.75 -9.19 -1.25
C ARG A 532 19.69 -9.71 -2.70
N ILE A 533 19.01 -8.98 -3.60
CA ILE A 533 18.81 -9.37 -5.01
C ILE A 533 20.13 -9.73 -5.73
N PRO A 534 21.26 -9.02 -5.58
CA PRO A 534 22.50 -9.37 -6.26
C PRO A 534 22.95 -10.81 -6.00
N GLN A 535 22.82 -11.27 -4.75
CA GLN A 535 23.23 -12.61 -4.34
C GLN A 535 22.26 -13.66 -4.90
N ASP A 536 20.96 -13.39 -4.81
CA ASP A 536 19.91 -14.26 -5.32
C ASP A 536 20.00 -14.42 -6.84
N ILE A 537 20.22 -13.32 -7.56
CA ILE A 537 20.37 -13.33 -9.02
C ILE A 537 21.68 -13.97 -9.44
N ALA A 538 22.80 -13.74 -8.76
CA ALA A 538 24.04 -14.44 -9.07
C ALA A 538 23.87 -15.97 -8.98
N LYS A 539 23.19 -16.43 -7.92
CA LYS A 539 22.86 -17.85 -7.71
C LYS A 539 21.91 -18.38 -8.80
N GLU A 540 20.83 -17.65 -9.08
CA GLU A 540 19.81 -18.09 -10.05
C GLU A 540 20.33 -18.02 -11.48
N ALA A 541 21.08 -16.97 -11.85
CA ALA A 541 21.71 -16.83 -13.15
C ALA A 541 22.66 -18.00 -13.41
N ARG A 542 23.48 -18.42 -12.43
CA ARG A 542 24.33 -19.61 -12.56
C ARG A 542 23.52 -20.86 -12.87
N LYS A 543 22.42 -21.09 -12.15
CA LYS A 543 21.51 -22.22 -12.40
C LYS A 543 20.96 -22.16 -13.83
N LYS A 544 20.55 -20.99 -14.31
CA LYS A 544 19.89 -20.85 -15.62
C LYS A 544 20.83 -20.80 -16.81
N LEU A 545 22.04 -20.26 -16.63
CA LEU A 545 23.07 -20.33 -17.67
C LEU A 545 23.42 -21.78 -17.99
N SER A 546 23.44 -22.67 -17.00
CA SER A 546 23.64 -24.11 -17.25
C SER A 546 22.54 -24.75 -18.12
N ILE A 547 21.31 -24.20 -18.07
CA ILE A 547 20.20 -24.66 -18.92
C ILE A 547 20.32 -24.09 -20.34
N VAL A 548 20.74 -22.84 -20.47
CA VAL A 548 20.84 -22.16 -21.77
C VAL A 548 22.09 -22.59 -22.56
N PHE A 549 23.19 -22.89 -21.88
CA PHE A 549 24.51 -23.21 -22.45
C PHE A 549 24.93 -24.66 -22.19
N TYR A 550 23.99 -25.60 -22.23
CA TYR A 550 24.27 -27.03 -22.11
C TYR A 550 25.51 -27.40 -22.96
N GLU A 551 26.49 -28.12 -22.41
CA GLU A 551 27.82 -28.46 -22.99
C GLU A 551 28.98 -27.48 -22.76
N VAL A 552 28.72 -26.29 -22.24
CA VAL A 552 29.79 -25.36 -21.82
C VAL A 552 29.99 -25.55 -20.33
N ASP A 553 31.24 -25.70 -19.88
CA ASP A 553 31.52 -25.54 -18.45
C ASP A 553 30.95 -24.17 -18.05
N ALA A 554 29.90 -24.14 -17.24
CA ALA A 554 29.23 -22.90 -16.85
C ALA A 554 30.03 -22.15 -15.78
N ALA A 555 31.11 -22.75 -15.26
CA ALA A 555 31.99 -22.13 -14.27
C ALA A 555 32.61 -20.78 -14.69
N PRO A 556 33.03 -20.54 -15.96
CA PRO A 556 33.51 -19.26 -16.45
C PRO A 556 32.41 -18.20 -16.62
N LEU A 557 31.13 -18.60 -16.57
CA LEU A 557 29.97 -17.71 -16.68
C LEU A 557 29.35 -17.38 -15.30
N ALA A 558 30.12 -17.56 -14.22
CA ALA A 558 29.70 -17.13 -12.90
C ALA A 558 29.45 -15.62 -12.89
N VAL A 559 28.23 -15.22 -12.52
CA VAL A 559 27.86 -13.82 -12.35
C VAL A 559 28.32 -13.37 -10.96
N ASP A 560 29.20 -12.37 -10.90
CA ASP A 560 29.56 -11.75 -9.63
C ASP A 560 28.39 -10.88 -9.15
N PRO A 561 27.96 -10.92 -7.87
CA PRO A 561 26.92 -10.04 -7.36
C PRO A 561 27.13 -8.54 -7.70
N ASN A 562 28.38 -8.07 -7.74
CA ASN A 562 28.71 -6.68 -8.10
C ASN A 562 28.33 -6.35 -9.55
N GLU A 563 28.28 -7.34 -10.43
CA GLU A 563 27.84 -7.19 -11.82
C GLU A 563 26.33 -6.96 -11.92
N VAL A 564 25.55 -7.36 -10.91
CA VAL A 564 24.09 -7.15 -10.83
C VAL A 564 23.74 -5.73 -10.37
N VAL A 565 24.60 -5.10 -9.55
CA VAL A 565 24.32 -3.80 -8.91
C VAL A 565 23.95 -2.69 -9.91
N PRO A 566 24.65 -2.47 -11.04
CA PRO A 566 24.26 -1.45 -12.01
C PRO A 566 22.86 -1.66 -12.61
N TYR A 567 22.39 -2.91 -12.68
CA TYR A 567 21.06 -3.23 -13.15
C TYR A 567 19.98 -2.95 -12.11
N LEU A 568 20.29 -2.98 -10.82
CA LEU A 568 19.34 -2.63 -9.75
C LEU A 568 18.89 -1.19 -9.89
N ASP A 569 19.81 -0.22 -9.88
CA ASP A 569 19.44 1.19 -9.97
C ASP A 569 18.70 1.50 -11.27
N ARG A 570 19.18 0.94 -12.39
CA ARG A 570 18.51 1.08 -13.68
C ARG A 570 17.08 0.54 -13.66
N VAL A 571 16.85 -0.67 -13.15
CA VAL A 571 15.53 -1.33 -13.20
C VAL A 571 14.57 -0.77 -12.17
N PHE A 572 15.04 -0.53 -10.94
CA PHE A 572 14.21 -0.11 -9.81
C PHE A 572 13.98 1.40 -9.76
N ARG A 573 14.87 2.23 -10.33
CA ARG A 573 14.67 3.69 -10.40
C ARG A 573 14.26 4.14 -11.79
N ASP A 574 15.15 4.03 -12.77
CA ASP A 574 14.98 4.68 -14.06
C ASP A 574 13.87 4.04 -14.89
N GLU A 575 13.96 2.73 -15.07
CA GLU A 575 12.94 1.97 -15.81
C GLU A 575 11.62 1.94 -15.06
N TYR A 576 11.63 1.88 -13.74
CA TYR A 576 10.41 1.92 -12.94
C TYR A 576 9.68 3.25 -13.12
N ARG A 577 10.36 4.40 -13.04
CA ARG A 577 9.75 5.72 -13.32
C ARG A 577 9.21 5.82 -14.74
N GLN A 578 9.97 5.33 -15.73
CA GLN A 578 9.51 5.30 -17.13
C GLN A 578 8.29 4.41 -17.31
N ASP A 579 8.28 3.23 -16.71
CA ASP A 579 7.18 2.27 -16.78
C ASP A 579 5.94 2.85 -16.09
N LEU A 580 6.09 3.44 -14.89
CA LEU A 580 5.02 4.14 -14.17
C LEU A 580 4.37 5.21 -15.03
N LYS A 581 5.18 6.03 -15.72
CA LYS A 581 4.67 7.03 -16.66
C LYS A 581 3.85 6.38 -17.78
N ARG A 582 4.36 5.32 -18.39
CA ARG A 582 3.67 4.62 -19.49
C ARG A 582 2.37 3.98 -19.03
N TRP A 583 2.32 3.45 -17.81
CA TRP A 583 1.11 2.87 -17.22
C TRP A 583 0.05 3.96 -17.05
N VAL A 584 0.41 5.08 -16.43
CA VAL A 584 -0.50 6.20 -16.21
C VAL A 584 -0.95 6.86 -17.53
N ASP A 585 -0.04 7.01 -18.51
CA ASP A 585 -0.36 7.51 -19.86
C ASP A 585 -1.33 6.60 -20.63
N SER A 586 -1.54 5.35 -20.19
CA SER A 586 -2.52 4.45 -20.82
C SER A 586 -3.96 4.87 -20.54
N ILE A 587 -4.22 5.58 -19.43
CA ILE A 587 -5.54 6.10 -19.07
C ILE A 587 -6.06 7.11 -20.10
N PRO A 588 -5.39 8.25 -20.37
CA PRO A 588 -5.90 9.24 -21.32
C PRO A 588 -6.01 8.69 -22.74
N LEU A 589 -5.19 7.69 -23.11
CA LEU A 589 -5.32 7.02 -24.40
C LEU A 589 -6.62 6.20 -24.50
N LEU A 590 -7.08 5.60 -23.41
CA LEU A 590 -8.36 4.90 -23.36
C LEU A 590 -9.53 5.89 -23.31
N GLU A 591 -9.40 7.01 -22.59
CA GLU A 591 -10.40 8.08 -22.57
C GLU A 591 -10.62 8.67 -23.98
N GLN A 592 -9.53 8.94 -24.72
CA GLN A 592 -9.58 9.38 -26.12
C GLN A 592 -10.26 8.38 -27.05
N LYS A 593 -10.27 7.09 -26.67
CA LYS A 593 -10.96 6.03 -27.39
C LYS A 593 -12.43 5.89 -27.01
N GLY A 594 -12.96 6.77 -26.16
CA GLY A 594 -14.37 6.83 -25.78
C GLY A 594 -14.76 5.88 -24.64
N TYR A 595 -13.79 5.29 -23.94
CA TYR A 595 -14.06 4.46 -22.76
C TYR A 595 -14.31 5.36 -21.54
N ASN A 596 -15.33 5.03 -20.75
CA ASN A 596 -15.58 5.73 -19.50
C ASN A 596 -14.65 5.22 -18.38
N ARG A 597 -14.60 5.95 -17.26
CA ARG A 597 -13.73 5.65 -16.11
C ARG A 597 -13.90 4.21 -15.59
N GLU A 598 -15.14 3.76 -15.41
CA GLU A 598 -15.44 2.42 -14.91
C GLU A 598 -14.95 1.33 -15.87
N GLU A 599 -15.15 1.52 -17.18
CA GLU A 599 -14.64 0.62 -18.21
C GLU A 599 -13.11 0.58 -18.19
N ILE A 600 -12.45 1.72 -18.07
CA ILE A 600 -10.98 1.81 -18.01
C ILE A 600 -10.44 1.06 -16.79
N ILE A 601 -10.99 1.30 -15.61
CA ILE A 601 -10.59 0.60 -14.38
C ILE A 601 -10.77 -0.90 -14.57
N SER A 602 -11.94 -1.29 -15.07
CA SER A 602 -12.31 -2.67 -15.37
C SER A 602 -11.31 -3.35 -16.31
N PHE A 603 -10.87 -2.69 -17.39
CA PHE A 603 -9.88 -3.23 -18.30
C PHE A 603 -8.50 -3.36 -17.68
N LEU A 604 -8.03 -2.28 -17.07
CA LEU A 604 -6.66 -2.18 -16.58
C LEU A 604 -6.44 -3.08 -15.35
N TYR A 605 -7.49 -3.31 -14.55
CA TYR A 605 -7.44 -4.23 -13.42
C TYR A 605 -7.18 -5.69 -13.84
N GLN A 606 -7.67 -6.10 -15.01
CA GLN A 606 -7.48 -7.45 -15.57
C GLN A 606 -6.16 -7.63 -16.32
N GLU A 607 -5.32 -6.60 -16.37
CA GLU A 607 -4.03 -6.64 -17.05
C GLU A 607 -2.92 -6.27 -16.07
N PRO A 608 -1.78 -6.98 -16.08
CA PRO A 608 -0.62 -6.50 -15.35
C PRO A 608 -0.17 -5.15 -15.92
N ALA A 609 0.29 -4.24 -15.05
CA ALA A 609 0.57 -2.84 -15.42
C ALA A 609 1.50 -2.72 -16.63
N TRP A 610 2.53 -3.56 -16.71
CA TRP A 610 3.49 -3.58 -17.82
C TRP A 610 2.86 -3.91 -19.19
N ARG A 611 1.65 -4.47 -19.24
CA ARG A 611 0.89 -4.71 -20.48
C ARG A 611 -0.03 -3.55 -20.87
N TRP A 612 -0.34 -2.63 -19.95
CA TRP A 612 -1.26 -1.52 -20.19
C TRP A 612 -0.91 -0.68 -21.43
N PRO A 613 0.36 -0.29 -21.68
CA PRO A 613 0.68 0.52 -22.87
C PRO A 613 0.40 -0.21 -24.17
N ALA A 614 0.64 -1.52 -24.21
CA ALA A 614 0.36 -2.33 -25.38
C ALA A 614 -1.15 -2.58 -25.53
N PHE A 615 -1.86 -2.79 -24.42
CA PHE A 615 -3.31 -2.95 -24.39
C PHE A 615 -4.02 -1.68 -24.88
N SER A 616 -3.74 -0.53 -24.27
CA SER A 616 -4.35 0.77 -24.57
C SER A 616 -4.12 1.21 -26.01
N ARG A 617 -2.98 0.86 -26.64
CA ARG A 617 -2.77 1.08 -28.08
C ARG A 617 -3.58 0.16 -28.98
N ARG A 618 -3.73 -1.11 -28.61
CA ARG A 618 -4.35 -2.15 -29.45
C ARG A 618 -5.87 -2.19 -29.39
N ILE A 619 -6.47 -1.83 -28.25
CA ILE A 619 -7.92 -1.81 -28.10
C ILE A 619 -8.54 -0.83 -29.11
N LYS A 620 -9.67 -1.19 -29.72
CA LYS A 620 -10.31 -0.32 -30.72
C LYS A 620 -10.96 0.88 -30.03
N PRO A 621 -11.11 2.03 -30.71
CA PRO A 621 -12.03 3.07 -30.24
C PRO A 621 -13.42 2.46 -30.06
N LYS A 622 -14.10 2.83 -28.98
CA LYS A 622 -15.51 2.55 -28.81
C LYS A 622 -16.21 3.19 -30.00
N SER A 623 -16.81 2.37 -30.87
CA SER A 623 -17.60 2.88 -31.97
C SER A 623 -18.59 3.87 -31.37
N ALA A 624 -18.57 5.13 -31.82
CA ALA A 624 -19.64 6.05 -31.48
C ALA A 624 -20.92 5.30 -31.86
N ASN A 625 -21.72 4.93 -30.86
CA ASN A 625 -23.04 4.40 -31.13
C ASN A 625 -23.77 5.56 -31.80
N VAL A 626 -23.77 5.53 -33.15
CA VAL A 626 -24.53 6.43 -34.01
C VAL A 626 -26.00 6.19 -33.75
#